data_AF-A0A8C5P293-F1
#
_entry.id   AF-A0A8C5P293-F1
#
_cell.length_a   1.000
_cell.length_b   1.000
_cell.length_c   1.000
_cell.angle_alpha   90.00
_cell.angle_beta   90.00
_cell.angle_gamma   90.00
#
_symmetry.space_group_name_H-M   'P 1'
#
loop_
_entity.id
_entity.type
_entity.pdbx_description
1 polymer ?
#
loop_
_entity_poly.entity_id
_entity_poly.type
_entity_poly.pdbx_seq_one_letter_code
_entity_poly.pdbx_strand_id
1 'polypeptide(L)'
;MAKKVAVIGAGVSGLSSIKCCLDEDLEPTCFERSNDFGGLWKFNEASTDGMTRVYKSLVTNVCKEMSCYSNFPYPEEYPNFMSHEKFWNYLQEFVEHFD
;
A
#
# COMPACT_ATOMS: atom_id res chain seq x y z
N MET A 1 -16.90 -22.08 -9.94
CA MET A 1 -15.43 -21.89 -9.82
C MET A 1 -15.17 -20.39 -9.80
N ALA A 2 -14.39 -19.91 -8.84
CA ALA A 2 -14.00 -18.50 -8.77
C ALA A 2 -13.16 -18.12 -10.00
N LYS A 3 -13.28 -16.87 -10.47
CA LYS A 3 -12.42 -16.38 -11.57
C LYS A 3 -11.05 -16.01 -11.00
N LYS A 4 -10.00 -16.42 -11.71
CA LYS A 4 -8.62 -16.06 -11.38
C LYS A 4 -8.27 -14.68 -11.91
N VAL A 5 -7.68 -13.84 -11.07
CA VAL A 5 -7.32 -12.46 -11.40
C VAL A 5 -5.82 -12.25 -11.20
N ALA A 6 -5.13 -11.75 -12.21
CA ALA A 6 -3.73 -11.33 -12.06
C ALA A 6 -3.66 -9.85 -11.66
N VAL A 7 -3.06 -9.56 -10.51
CA VAL A 7 -2.78 -8.19 -10.05
C VAL A 7 -1.30 -7.92 -10.27
N ILE A 8 -0.96 -6.85 -11.01
CA ILE A 8 0.43 -6.50 -11.32
C ILE A 8 0.88 -5.33 -10.44
N GLY A 9 1.82 -5.60 -9.53
CA GLY A 9 2.33 -4.68 -8.52
C GLY A 9 1.58 -4.75 -7.19
N ALA A 10 2.33 -4.65 -6.09
CA ALA A 10 1.86 -4.68 -4.71
C ALA A 10 2.04 -3.31 -4.02
N GLY A 11 1.83 -2.22 -4.76
CA GLY A 11 1.68 -0.87 -4.19
C GLY A 11 0.25 -0.61 -3.67
N VAL A 12 -0.04 0.64 -3.31
CA VAL A 12 -1.37 1.08 -2.82
C VAL A 12 -2.53 0.56 -3.69
N SER A 13 -2.41 0.70 -5.01
CA SER A 13 -3.43 0.23 -5.96
C SER A 13 -3.54 -1.30 -6.00
N GLY A 14 -2.39 -2.00 -5.98
CA GLY A 14 -2.34 -3.46 -5.98
C GLY A 14 -3.01 -4.07 -4.76
N LEU A 15 -2.67 -3.56 -3.57
CA LEU A 15 -3.27 -3.98 -2.30
C LEU A 15 -4.80 -3.80 -2.31
N SER A 16 -5.28 -2.63 -2.74
CA SER A 16 -6.73 -2.39 -2.85
C SER A 16 -7.40 -3.32 -3.87
N SER A 17 -6.71 -3.66 -4.96
CA SER A 17 -7.23 -4.53 -6.01
C SER A 17 -7.33 -5.98 -5.52
N ILE A 18 -6.34 -6.47 -4.76
CA ILE A 18 -6.38 -7.79 -4.10
C ILE A 18 -7.58 -7.84 -3.16
N LYS A 19 -7.70 -6.87 -2.25
CA LYS A 19 -8.82 -6.80 -1.32
C LYS A 19 -10.17 -6.81 -2.04
N CYS A 20 -10.35 -5.96 -3.06
CA CYS A 20 -11.62 -5.90 -3.80
C CYS A 20 -11.91 -7.21 -4.57
N CYS A 21 -10.88 -7.95 -4.99
CA CYS A 21 -11.08 -9.28 -5.56
C CYS A 21 -11.60 -10.26 -4.50
N LEU A 22 -11.04 -10.23 -3.29
CA LEU A 22 -11.46 -11.09 -2.19
C LEU A 22 -12.89 -10.78 -1.74
N ASP A 23 -13.26 -9.50 -1.64
CA ASP A 23 -14.62 -9.06 -1.29
C ASP A 23 -15.69 -9.57 -2.27
N GLU A 24 -15.31 -9.83 -3.52
CA GLU A 24 -16.19 -10.28 -4.61
C GLU A 24 -16.03 -11.78 -4.92
N ASP A 25 -15.47 -12.56 -3.97
CA ASP A 25 -15.25 -14.02 -4.09
C ASP A 25 -14.41 -14.43 -5.32
N LEU A 26 -13.45 -13.58 -5.73
CA LEU A 26 -12.48 -13.87 -6.78
C LEU A 26 -11.18 -14.45 -6.21
N GLU A 27 -10.33 -14.99 -7.08
CA GLU A 27 -9.07 -15.63 -6.68
C GLU A 27 -7.87 -14.82 -7.24
N PRO A 28 -7.40 -13.78 -6.51
CA PRO A 28 -6.31 -12.94 -6.98
C PRO A 28 -4.94 -13.62 -6.82
N THR A 29 -4.05 -13.38 -7.78
CA THR A 29 -2.62 -13.65 -7.67
C THR A 29 -1.86 -12.37 -7.99
N CYS A 30 -1.09 -11.88 -7.02
CA CYS A 30 -0.31 -10.66 -7.18
C CYS A 30 1.12 -10.97 -7.62
N PHE A 31 1.63 -10.20 -8.59
CA PHE A 31 3.00 -10.26 -9.05
C PHE A 31 3.68 -8.92 -8.80
N GLU A 32 4.58 -8.87 -7.82
CA GLU A 32 5.43 -7.71 -7.53
C GLU A 32 6.85 -7.94 -8.03
N ARG A 33 7.46 -6.90 -8.60
CA ARG A 33 8.82 -6.96 -9.13
C ARG A 33 9.88 -6.80 -8.03
N SER A 34 9.58 -6.04 -6.97
CA SER A 34 10.47 -5.93 -5.81
C SER A 34 10.35 -7.15 -4.90
N ASN A 35 11.27 -7.23 -3.93
CA ASN A 35 11.27 -8.26 -2.91
C ASN A 35 10.20 -8.06 -1.81
N ASP A 36 9.38 -7.02 -1.91
CA ASP A 36 8.37 -6.66 -0.92
C ASP A 36 7.33 -5.71 -1.53
N PHE A 37 6.23 -5.51 -0.80
CA PHE A 37 5.12 -4.62 -1.15
C PHE A 37 5.39 -3.15 -0.77
N GLY A 38 4.38 -2.30 -1.00
CA GLY A 38 4.39 -0.87 -0.62
C GLY A 38 4.73 0.08 -1.75
N GLY A 39 5.40 -0.42 -2.80
CA GLY A 39 5.65 0.35 -4.02
C GLY A 39 6.43 1.63 -3.74
N LEU A 40 5.79 2.78 -3.97
CA LEU A 40 6.32 4.13 -3.73
C LEU A 40 6.69 4.37 -2.27
N TRP A 41 5.86 3.90 -1.34
CA TRP A 41 5.90 4.30 0.07
C TRP A 41 6.90 3.49 0.91
N LYS A 42 7.37 2.36 0.40
CA LYS A 42 8.47 1.62 1.02
C LYS A 42 9.80 2.31 0.70
N PHE A 43 10.27 3.11 1.64
CA PHE A 43 11.56 3.81 1.52
C PHE A 43 12.74 2.83 1.53
N ASN A 44 13.74 3.12 0.70
CA ASN A 44 15.00 2.39 0.67
C ASN A 44 16.15 3.39 0.41
N GLU A 45 17.12 3.45 1.33
CA GLU A 45 18.29 4.33 1.21
C GLU A 45 19.26 3.87 0.10
N ALA A 46 19.31 2.56 -0.18
CA ALA A 46 20.18 1.95 -1.17
C ALA A 46 19.33 1.36 -2.31
N SER A 47 18.88 2.21 -3.23
CA SER A 47 18.21 1.72 -4.45
C SER A 47 19.24 1.00 -5.34
N THR A 48 19.26 -0.32 -5.27
CA THR A 48 20.15 -1.17 -6.08
C THR A 48 19.77 -1.21 -7.55
N ASP A 49 18.55 -0.81 -7.89
CA ASP A 49 18.01 -0.70 -9.25
C ASP A 49 18.00 0.73 -9.81
N GLY A 50 18.59 1.69 -9.07
CA GLY A 50 18.60 3.11 -9.43
C GLY A 50 17.25 3.82 -9.26
N MET A 51 16.24 3.17 -8.68
CA MET A 51 14.90 3.72 -8.49
C MET A 51 14.66 4.05 -7.02
N THR A 52 15.19 5.18 -6.55
CA THR A 52 14.74 5.77 -5.28
C THR A 52 13.35 6.37 -5.51
N ARG A 53 12.32 5.74 -4.94
CA ARG A 53 10.93 6.09 -5.24
C ARG A 53 10.45 7.33 -4.48
N VAL A 54 10.99 7.55 -3.27
CA VAL A 54 10.71 8.73 -2.42
C VAL A 54 11.97 9.22 -1.73
N TYR A 55 12.05 10.52 -1.46
CA TYR A 55 13.08 11.11 -0.61
C TYR A 55 12.69 11.03 0.87
N LYS A 56 13.69 10.96 1.76
CA LYS A 56 13.50 10.71 3.21
C LYS A 56 12.58 11.70 3.93
N SER A 57 12.52 12.95 3.47
CA SER A 57 11.67 13.97 4.08
C SER A 57 10.26 14.05 3.48
N LEU A 58 9.85 13.10 2.63
CA LEU A 58 8.56 13.13 1.98
C LEU A 58 7.42 13.01 3.00
N VAL A 59 6.44 13.89 2.85
CA VAL A 59 5.19 13.93 3.60
C VAL A 59 4.02 13.91 2.61
N THR A 60 2.91 13.26 2.96
CA THR A 60 1.69 13.28 2.15
C THR A 60 1.20 14.70 1.96
N ASN A 61 0.69 15.01 0.76
CA ASN A 61 0.08 16.30 0.43
C ASN A 61 -1.45 16.29 0.59
N VAL A 62 -2.04 15.12 0.82
CA VAL A 62 -3.46 14.93 1.11
C VAL A 62 -3.60 14.51 2.58
N CYS A 63 -4.62 15.03 3.26
CA CYS A 63 -4.82 14.73 4.67
C CYS A 63 -5.33 13.29 4.89
N LYS A 64 -5.12 12.77 6.10
CA LYS A 64 -5.42 11.39 6.46
C LYS A 64 -6.89 11.01 6.19
N GLU A 65 -7.83 11.85 6.58
CA GLU A 65 -9.28 11.59 6.40
C GLU A 65 -9.73 11.58 4.94
N MET A 66 -8.92 12.14 4.04
CA MET A 66 -9.22 12.20 2.60
C MET A 66 -8.41 11.20 1.78
N SER A 67 -7.54 10.41 2.41
CA SER A 67 -6.59 9.52 1.72
C SER A 67 -6.51 8.11 2.32
N CYS A 68 -7.44 7.74 3.21
CA CYS A 68 -7.53 6.37 3.72
C CYS A 68 -8.26 5.46 2.74
N TYR A 69 -8.14 4.16 2.94
CA TYR A 69 -9.06 3.21 2.31
C TYR A 69 -10.44 3.36 2.96
N SER A 70 -11.50 3.21 2.19
CA SER A 70 -12.86 3.58 2.60
C SER A 70 -13.37 2.83 3.84
N ASN A 71 -12.90 1.60 4.06
CA ASN A 71 -13.28 0.76 5.19
C ASN A 71 -12.10 0.48 6.15
N PHE A 72 -11.02 1.26 6.04
CA PHE A 72 -9.85 1.15 6.90
C PHE A 72 -9.28 2.55 7.16
N PRO A 73 -9.87 3.30 8.11
CA PRO A 73 -9.40 4.64 8.44
C PRO A 73 -8.01 4.59 9.08
N TYR A 74 -7.27 5.70 9.00
CA TYR A 74 -6.02 5.83 9.76
C TYR A 74 -6.30 5.84 11.27
N PRO A 75 -5.34 5.42 12.11
CA PRO A 75 -5.44 5.61 13.55
C PRO A 75 -5.60 7.08 13.95
N GLU A 76 -6.31 7.33 15.05
CA GLU A 76 -6.64 8.70 15.49
C GLU A 76 -5.39 9.52 15.81
N GLU A 77 -4.36 8.86 16.36
CA GLU A 77 -3.07 9.44 16.74
C GLU A 77 -2.16 9.76 15.54
N TYR A 78 -2.49 9.32 14.33
CA TYR A 78 -1.73 9.67 13.14
C TYR A 78 -1.93 11.15 12.80
N PRO A 79 -0.87 11.87 12.37
CA PRO A 79 -0.96 13.26 11.98
C PRO A 79 -1.82 13.41 10.72
N ASN A 80 -2.41 14.59 10.52
CA ASN A 80 -3.20 14.87 9.32
C ASN A 80 -2.40 14.68 8.04
N PHE A 81 -1.10 15.02 8.04
CA PHE A 81 -0.19 14.77 6.92
C PHE A 81 0.95 13.89 7.42
N MET A 82 1.18 12.76 6.75
CA MET A 82 2.03 11.68 7.25
C MET A 82 3.39 11.70 6.57
N SER A 83 4.46 11.43 7.32
CA SER A 83 5.73 11.05 6.71
C SER A 83 5.57 9.76 5.90
N HIS A 84 6.49 9.51 4.97
CA HIS A 84 6.51 8.24 4.23
C HIS A 84 6.55 7.02 5.16
N GLU A 85 7.24 7.11 6.32
CA GLU A 85 7.34 6.02 7.30
C GLU A 85 5.97 5.72 7.93
N LYS A 86 5.22 6.74 8.34
CA LYS A 86 3.87 6.53 8.89
C LYS A 86 2.91 5.99 7.83
N PHE A 87 2.99 6.49 6.60
CA PHE A 87 2.16 5.95 5.52
C PHE A 87 2.52 4.48 5.24
N TRP A 88 3.81 4.13 5.28
CA TRP A 88 4.25 2.75 5.16
C TRP A 88 3.68 1.86 6.26
N ASN A 89 3.73 2.28 7.53
CA ASN A 89 3.12 1.53 8.64
C ASN A 89 1.63 1.28 8.41
N TYR A 90 0.88 2.28 7.96
CA TYR A 90 -0.54 2.12 7.63
C TYR A 90 -0.78 1.06 6.53
N LEU A 91 0.08 0.97 5.52
CA LEU A 91 -0.02 -0.09 4.51
C LEU A 91 0.29 -1.47 5.10
N GLN A 92 1.22 -1.58 6.05
CA GLN A 92 1.49 -2.84 6.75
C GLN A 92 0.28 -3.26 7.60
N GLU A 93 -0.28 -2.32 8.37
CA GLU A 93 -1.51 -2.53 9.17
C GLU A 93 -2.69 -2.97 8.28
N PHE A 94 -2.82 -2.40 7.07
CA PHE A 94 -3.86 -2.79 6.12
C PHE A 94 -3.69 -4.23 5.65
N VAL A 95 -2.48 -4.65 5.28
CA VAL A 95 -2.20 -6.03 4.84
C VAL A 95 -2.44 -7.02 5.98
N GLU A 96 -1.97 -6.71 7.18
CA GLU A 96 -2.20 -7.56 8.36
C GLU A 96 -3.69 -7.67 8.73
N HIS A 97 -4.50 -6.65 8.45
CA HIS A 97 -5.93 -6.66 8.77
C HIS A 97 -6.77 -7.48 7.79
N PHE A 98 -6.38 -7.53 6.50
CA PHE A 98 -7.18 -8.14 5.43
C PHE A 98 -6.59 -9.44 4.86
N ASP A 99 -5.49 -9.94 5.42
CA ASP A 99 -4.75 -11.15 5.02
C ASP A 99 -4.48 -11.24 3.49
#